data_AF-A0A176SW50-F1
#
_entry.id   AF-A0A176SW50-F1
#
_cell.length_a   1.000
_cell.length_b   1.000
_cell.length_c   1.000
_cell.angle_alpha   90.00
_cell.angle_beta   90.00
_cell.angle_gamma   90.00
#
_symmetry.space_group_name_H-M   'P 1'
#
loop_
_entity.id
_entity.type
_entity.pdbx_description
1 polymer ?
#
loop_
_entity_poly.entity_id
_entity_poly.type
_entity_poly.pdbx_seq_one_letter_code
_entity_poly.pdbx_strand_id
1 'polypeptide(L)'
;MKKFKYLLLVFVVLFSMNTQAQNETKIDDAKLNDFIKKLCLSGLAFRTSDSRQAGQDIEELILNFLGLTKEDPNYKEKLTKFWNENNHKFICHEEGTTKFTRTPQHFLKRIVDLGMHKSVLGDFLLSNPYKYPINVNTVEIYNGKEETLLDYLDAIISNPDNKEKYNIPEIKSLRRLLLMGYNAKTASELKK
;
A
#
# COMPACT_ATOMS: atom_id res chain seq x y z
N MET A 1 -13.74 -30.66 -70.30
CA MET A 1 -12.42 -30.55 -69.65
C MET A 1 -12.36 -29.27 -68.82
N LYS A 2 -12.52 -29.35 -67.50
CA LYS A 2 -12.26 -28.25 -66.56
C LYS A 2 -11.71 -28.86 -65.27
N LYS A 3 -10.48 -28.52 -64.89
CA LYS A 3 -9.93 -28.76 -63.56
C LYS A 3 -9.26 -27.48 -63.10
N PHE A 4 -10.00 -26.65 -62.37
CA PHE A 4 -9.46 -25.54 -61.60
C PHE A 4 -8.99 -26.12 -60.26
N LYS A 5 -7.66 -26.17 -60.06
CA LYS A 5 -7.06 -26.49 -58.76
C LYS A 5 -7.01 -25.22 -57.93
N TYR A 6 -7.80 -25.15 -56.87
CA TYR A 6 -7.66 -24.13 -55.83
C TYR A 6 -6.46 -24.49 -54.96
N LEU A 7 -5.40 -23.69 -55.05
CA LEU A 7 -4.24 -23.74 -54.16
C LEU A 7 -4.61 -22.90 -52.93
N LEU A 8 -5.03 -23.56 -51.86
CA LEU A 8 -5.35 -22.92 -50.58
C LEU A 8 -4.03 -22.64 -49.84
N LEU A 9 -3.60 -21.38 -49.86
CA LEU A 9 -2.39 -20.92 -49.18
C LEU A 9 -2.74 -20.61 -47.73
N VAL A 10 -2.48 -21.57 -46.84
CA VAL A 10 -2.65 -21.40 -45.38
C VAL A 10 -1.44 -20.64 -44.84
N PHE A 11 -1.61 -19.34 -44.59
CA PHE A 11 -0.66 -18.53 -43.82
C PHE A 11 -0.82 -18.87 -42.33
N VAL A 12 0.00 -19.79 -41.82
CA VAL A 12 0.17 -20.01 -40.38
C VAL A 12 1.03 -18.87 -39.84
N VAL A 13 0.40 -17.83 -39.31
CA VAL A 13 1.09 -16.79 -38.55
C VAL A 13 1.52 -17.40 -37.21
N LEU A 14 2.77 -17.85 -37.16
CA LEU A 14 3.46 -18.19 -35.92
C LEU A 14 3.63 -16.92 -35.09
N PHE A 15 2.63 -16.61 -34.27
CA PHE A 15 2.81 -15.74 -33.13
C PHE A 15 3.72 -16.48 -32.14
N SER A 16 5.02 -16.25 -32.25
CA SER A 16 5.98 -16.53 -31.19
C SER A 16 5.59 -15.68 -29.98
N MET A 17 4.79 -16.27 -29.09
CA MET A 17 4.59 -15.75 -27.75
C MET A 17 5.93 -15.80 -27.04
N ASN A 18 6.62 -14.65 -27.01
CA ASN A 18 7.71 -14.41 -26.07
C ASN A 18 7.09 -14.33 -24.67
N THR A 19 6.87 -15.48 -24.05
CA THR A 19 6.59 -15.56 -22.62
C THR A 19 7.89 -15.24 -21.90
N GLN A 20 8.17 -13.95 -21.66
CA GLN A 20 9.18 -13.57 -20.69
C GLN A 20 8.66 -13.98 -19.31
N ALA A 21 9.09 -15.16 -18.86
CA ALA A 21 9.03 -15.52 -17.45
C ALA A 21 9.80 -14.45 -16.68
N GLN A 22 9.09 -13.53 -16.03
CA GLN A 22 9.70 -12.64 -15.06
C GLN A 22 10.17 -13.51 -13.90
N ASN A 23 11.48 -13.75 -13.83
CA ASN A 23 12.11 -14.28 -12.64
C ASN A 23 11.84 -13.29 -11.50
N GLU A 24 10.84 -13.59 -10.68
CA GLU A 24 10.59 -12.87 -9.43
C GLU A 24 11.75 -13.18 -8.48
N THR A 25 12.75 -12.30 -8.47
CA THR A 25 13.78 -12.30 -7.44
C THR A 25 13.10 -12.06 -6.09
N LYS A 26 12.99 -13.11 -5.28
CA LYS A 26 12.49 -13.03 -3.91
C LYS A 26 13.34 -12.01 -3.14
N ILE A 27 12.69 -10.97 -2.62
CA ILE A 27 13.35 -9.94 -1.82
C ILE A 27 13.89 -10.59 -0.54
N ASP A 28 15.17 -10.36 -0.25
CA ASP A 28 15.80 -10.80 0.99
C ASP A 28 15.13 -10.14 2.21
N ASP A 29 14.81 -10.93 3.24
CA ASP A 29 14.06 -10.47 4.41
C ASP A 29 14.85 -9.43 5.23
N ALA A 30 16.19 -9.55 5.31
CA ALA A 30 17.01 -8.55 6.00
C ALA A 30 16.97 -7.21 5.25
N LYS A 31 17.14 -7.24 3.92
CA LYS A 31 17.03 -6.05 3.08
C LYS A 31 15.63 -5.40 3.19
N LEU A 32 14.57 -6.19 3.23
CA LEU A 32 13.20 -5.68 3.41
C LEU A 32 13.02 -5.04 4.79
N ASN A 33 13.52 -5.67 5.85
CA ASN A 33 13.45 -5.12 7.20
C ASN A 33 14.17 -3.77 7.32
N ASP A 34 15.36 -3.65 6.72
CA ASP A 34 16.09 -2.37 6.71
C ASP A 34 15.33 -1.29 5.94
N PHE A 35 14.66 -1.66 4.85
CA PHE A 35 13.78 -0.75 4.13
C PHE A 35 12.57 -0.31 4.98
N ILE A 36 11.92 -1.23 5.68
CA ILE A 36 10.77 -0.91 6.56
C ILE A 36 11.21 0.06 7.66
N LYS A 37 12.36 -0.18 8.30
CA LYS A 37 12.92 0.75 9.29
C LYS A 37 13.14 2.15 8.72
N LYS A 38 13.74 2.23 7.52
CA LYS A 38 13.93 3.49 6.80
C LYS A 38 12.60 4.18 6.50
N LEU A 39 11.62 3.44 5.99
CA LEU A 39 10.28 3.94 5.68
C LEU A 39 9.59 4.51 6.93
N CYS A 40 9.64 3.80 8.05
CA CYS A 40 9.07 4.24 9.33
C CYS A 40 9.76 5.49 9.87
N LEU A 41 11.10 5.55 9.80
CA LEU A 41 11.88 6.73 10.19
C LEU A 41 11.55 7.95 9.32
N SER A 42 11.49 7.73 8.00
CA SER A 42 11.21 8.79 7.03
C SER A 42 9.81 9.39 7.19
N GLY A 43 8.82 8.60 7.64
CA GLY A 43 7.50 9.14 7.95
C GLY A 43 7.54 10.29 8.96
N LEU A 44 8.37 10.20 9.99
CA LEU A 44 8.54 11.30 10.95
C LEU A 44 9.26 12.49 10.31
N ALA A 45 10.31 12.25 9.51
CA ALA A 45 11.04 13.30 8.82
C ALA A 45 10.12 14.12 7.89
N PHE A 46 9.28 13.46 7.09
CA PHE A 46 8.37 14.11 6.15
C PHE A 46 7.27 14.93 6.86
N ARG A 47 6.82 14.48 8.03
CA ARG A 47 5.92 15.28 8.87
C ARG A 47 6.55 16.62 9.24
N THR A 48 7.86 16.64 9.53
CA THR A 48 8.56 17.84 9.99
C THR A 48 8.99 18.79 8.88
N SER A 49 9.14 18.31 7.64
CA SER A 49 9.57 19.13 6.49
C SER A 49 8.39 19.75 5.74
N ASP A 50 7.71 18.97 4.90
CA ASP A 50 6.47 19.36 4.20
C ASP A 50 5.54 18.15 4.10
N SER A 51 4.62 18.02 5.06
CA SER A 51 3.69 16.91 5.12
C SER A 51 2.78 16.81 3.88
N ARG A 52 2.69 17.84 3.04
CA ARG A 52 1.91 17.81 1.78
C ARG A 52 2.62 17.02 0.68
N GLN A 53 3.94 16.94 0.71
CA GLN A 53 4.75 16.19 -0.27
C GLN A 53 5.05 14.76 0.19
N ALA A 54 4.78 14.42 1.45
CA ALA A 54 5.09 13.12 2.06
C ALA A 54 4.63 11.91 1.22
N GLY A 55 3.52 11.99 0.50
CA GLY A 55 3.08 10.91 -0.40
C GLY A 55 4.03 10.68 -1.57
N GLN A 56 4.54 11.75 -2.17
CA GLN A 56 5.53 11.69 -3.25
C GLN A 56 6.88 11.18 -2.74
N ASP A 57 7.30 11.61 -1.56
CA ASP A 57 8.57 11.19 -0.97
C ASP A 57 8.55 9.70 -0.57
N ILE A 58 7.42 9.22 -0.05
CA ILE A 58 7.23 7.80 0.26
C ILE A 58 7.20 6.97 -1.02
N GLU A 59 6.51 7.45 -2.07
CA GLU A 59 6.53 6.80 -3.38
C GLU A 59 7.97 6.65 -3.88
N GLU A 60 8.75 7.73 -3.86
CA GLU A 60 10.14 7.72 -4.31
C GLU A 60 11.00 6.76 -3.47
N LEU A 61 10.80 6.69 -2.16
CA LEU A 61 11.49 5.71 -1.31
C LEU A 61 11.20 4.27 -1.73
N ILE A 62 9.94 3.94 -2.03
CA ILE A 62 9.55 2.60 -2.47
C ILE A 62 10.15 2.30 -3.86
N LEU A 63 10.07 3.24 -4.81
CA LEU A 63 10.62 3.07 -6.15
C LEU A 63 12.13 2.86 -6.12
N ASN A 64 12.85 3.67 -5.34
CA ASN A 64 14.29 3.51 -5.15
C ASN A 64 14.66 2.13 -4.55
N PHE A 65 13.87 1.64 -3.60
CA PHE A 65 14.08 0.30 -3.04
C PHE A 65 13.89 -0.81 -4.08
N LEU A 66 12.90 -0.65 -4.96
CA LEU A 66 12.60 -1.58 -6.05
C LEU A 66 13.52 -1.43 -7.26
N GLY A 67 14.37 -0.40 -7.30
CA GLY A 67 15.18 -0.06 -8.47
C GLY A 67 14.34 0.37 -9.67
N LEU A 68 13.23 1.07 -9.42
CA LEU A 68 12.29 1.56 -10.43
C LEU A 68 12.31 3.08 -10.50
N THR A 69 11.84 3.63 -11.63
CA THR A 69 11.54 5.04 -11.81
C THR A 69 10.08 5.24 -12.27
N LYS A 70 9.61 6.49 -12.37
CA LYS A 70 8.25 6.78 -12.84
C LYS A 70 8.08 6.61 -14.36
N GLU A 71 9.21 6.54 -15.08
CA GLU A 71 9.27 6.27 -16.52
C GLU A 71 9.14 4.78 -16.83
N ASP A 72 9.36 3.90 -15.84
CA ASP A 72 9.22 2.47 -16.04
C ASP A 72 7.79 2.09 -16.41
N PRO A 73 7.59 1.24 -17.42
CA PRO A 73 6.27 0.73 -17.75
C PRO A 73 5.72 -0.05 -16.56
N ASN A 74 4.48 0.27 -16.21
CA ASN A 74 3.71 -0.36 -15.14
C ASN A 74 4.35 -0.23 -13.74
N TYR A 75 5.10 0.84 -13.45
CA TYR A 75 5.75 1.00 -12.14
C TYR A 75 4.73 1.00 -10.98
N LYS A 76 3.53 1.56 -11.19
CA LYS A 76 2.45 1.59 -10.19
C LYS A 76 1.93 0.19 -9.88
N GLU A 77 1.78 -0.66 -10.90
CA GLU A 77 1.37 -2.05 -10.75
C GLU A 77 2.44 -2.85 -9.97
N LYS A 78 3.73 -2.65 -10.30
CA LYS A 78 4.85 -3.26 -9.57
C LYS A 78 4.90 -2.82 -8.10
N LEU A 79 4.72 -1.52 -7.84
CA LEU A 79 4.66 -0.96 -6.48
C LEU A 79 3.48 -1.54 -5.69
N THR A 80 2.30 -1.60 -6.31
CA THR A 80 1.08 -2.15 -5.69
C THR A 80 1.27 -3.61 -5.33
N LYS A 81 1.86 -4.40 -6.24
CA LYS A 81 2.18 -5.80 -6.01
C LYS A 81 3.16 -5.96 -4.84
N PHE A 82 4.27 -5.23 -4.86
CA PHE A 82 5.25 -5.22 -3.78
C PHE A 82 4.60 -4.90 -2.42
N TRP A 83 3.78 -3.86 -2.37
CA TRP A 83 3.07 -3.46 -1.17
C TRP A 83 2.19 -4.60 -0.65
N ASN A 84 1.36 -5.17 -1.51
CA ASN A 84 0.38 -6.18 -1.11
C ASN A 84 1.02 -7.49 -0.64
N GLU A 85 2.10 -7.94 -1.30
CA GLU A 85 2.84 -9.14 -0.92
C GLU A 85 3.53 -9.01 0.43
N ASN A 86 3.97 -7.80 0.77
CA ASN A 86 4.73 -7.52 1.99
C ASN A 86 3.91 -6.78 3.05
N ASN A 87 2.61 -6.58 2.83
CA ASN A 87 1.78 -5.66 3.63
C ASN A 87 1.86 -5.96 5.14
N HIS A 88 1.75 -7.24 5.50
CA HIS A 88 1.83 -7.74 6.86
C HIS A 88 3.18 -7.47 7.57
N LYS A 89 4.23 -7.13 6.82
CA LYS A 89 5.58 -6.85 7.35
C LYS A 89 5.82 -5.37 7.63
N PHE A 90 4.99 -4.43 7.13
CA PHE A 90 5.19 -2.99 7.35
C PHE A 90 4.82 -2.55 8.77
N ILE A 91 5.50 -3.13 9.77
CA ILE A 91 5.34 -2.83 11.18
C ILE A 91 6.50 -1.92 11.61
N CYS A 92 6.14 -0.73 12.06
CA CYS A 92 7.08 0.21 12.66
C CYS A 92 7.29 -0.12 14.13
N HIS A 93 8.54 -0.26 14.53
CA HIS A 93 8.91 -0.41 15.93
C HIS A 93 9.27 0.97 16.50
N GLU A 94 10.51 1.12 16.99
CA GLU A 94 11.02 2.33 17.64
C GLU A 94 11.36 3.44 16.63
N GLU A 95 11.43 3.12 15.33
CA GLU A 95 11.76 4.08 14.30
C GLU A 95 10.64 5.10 14.09
N GLY A 96 11.00 6.38 14.07
CA GLY A 96 10.06 7.47 13.79
C GLY A 96 8.91 7.59 14.80
N THR A 97 9.14 7.16 16.05
CA THR A 97 8.12 7.26 17.12
C THR A 97 8.01 8.69 17.66
N THR A 98 6.81 9.04 18.10
CA THR A 98 6.52 10.25 18.86
C THR A 98 5.66 9.89 20.07
N LYS A 99 5.39 10.84 20.97
CA LYS A 99 4.43 10.65 22.08
C LYS A 99 3.01 10.26 21.63
N PHE A 100 2.72 10.38 20.33
CA PHE A 100 1.40 10.12 19.75
C PHE A 100 1.30 8.77 19.04
N THR A 101 2.41 8.07 18.81
CA THR A 101 2.42 6.84 18.01
C THR A 101 2.50 5.60 18.89
N ARG A 102 1.90 4.50 18.45
CA ARG A 102 2.03 3.19 19.12
C ARG A 102 3.30 2.47 18.65
N THR A 103 3.83 1.59 19.49
CA THR A 103 4.97 0.73 19.17
C THR A 103 4.72 -0.69 19.73
N PRO A 104 4.80 -1.75 18.91
CA PRO A 104 4.83 -1.73 17.45
C PRO A 104 3.51 -1.17 16.86
N GLN A 105 3.56 -0.72 15.60
CA GLN A 105 2.39 -0.22 14.88
C GLN A 105 2.53 -0.41 13.36
N HIS A 106 1.49 -0.90 12.69
CA HIS A 106 1.47 -0.93 11.23
C HIS A 106 1.63 0.47 10.60
N PHE A 107 2.44 0.59 9.55
CA PHE A 107 2.80 1.87 8.92
C PHE A 107 1.59 2.71 8.52
N LEU A 108 0.54 2.11 7.96
CA LEU A 108 -0.69 2.83 7.62
C LEU A 108 -1.35 3.52 8.84
N LYS A 109 -1.34 2.87 10.01
CA LYS A 109 -1.85 3.44 11.26
C LYS A 109 -0.90 4.54 11.76
N ARG A 110 0.41 4.33 11.62
CA ARG A 110 1.45 5.33 11.94
C ARG A 110 1.26 6.62 11.15
N ILE A 111 0.94 6.53 9.86
CA ILE A 111 0.65 7.69 9.00
C ILE A 111 -0.58 8.47 9.48
N VAL A 112 -1.59 7.78 10.01
CA VAL A 112 -2.76 8.42 10.63
C VAL A 112 -2.35 9.20 11.89
N ASP A 113 -1.55 8.60 12.77
CA ASP A 113 -1.03 9.27 13.97
C ASP A 113 -0.14 10.47 13.67
N LEU A 114 0.61 10.38 12.58
CA LEU A 114 1.43 11.47 12.09
C LEU A 114 0.62 12.56 11.37
N GLY A 115 -0.70 12.40 11.20
CA GLY A 115 -1.55 13.39 10.55
C GLY A 115 -1.31 13.53 9.05
N MET A 116 -0.66 12.55 8.42
CA MET A 116 -0.27 12.58 7.00
C MET A 116 -1.19 11.73 6.11
N HIS A 117 -2.31 11.28 6.65
CA HIS A 117 -3.22 10.38 5.94
C HIS A 117 -3.79 10.98 4.65
N LYS A 118 -3.96 12.30 4.55
CA LYS A 118 -4.40 12.93 3.31
C LYS A 118 -3.35 12.78 2.18
N SER A 119 -2.12 13.22 2.43
CA SER A 119 -1.05 13.21 1.41
C SER A 119 -0.53 11.80 1.12
N VAL A 120 -0.40 10.96 2.13
CA VAL A 120 0.20 9.63 1.97
C VAL A 120 -0.84 8.58 1.59
N LEU A 121 -1.98 8.54 2.29
CA LEU A 121 -3.02 7.55 1.99
C LEU A 121 -3.92 8.06 0.87
N GLY A 122 -4.49 9.25 1.00
CA GLY A 122 -5.42 9.80 -0.01
C GLY A 122 -4.76 10.08 -1.36
N ASP A 123 -3.69 10.87 -1.38
CA ASP A 123 -3.10 11.39 -2.62
C ASP A 123 -2.10 10.42 -3.26
N PHE A 124 -1.60 9.43 -2.53
CA PHE A 124 -0.64 8.43 -3.02
C PHE A 124 -1.15 6.98 -2.94
N LEU A 125 -1.03 6.31 -1.79
CA LEU A 125 -1.22 4.85 -1.70
C LEU A 125 -2.63 4.41 -2.10
N LEU A 126 -3.64 5.15 -1.66
CA LEU A 126 -5.05 4.82 -1.86
C LEU A 126 -5.71 5.68 -2.96
N SER A 127 -4.92 6.32 -3.82
CA SER A 127 -5.39 7.27 -4.84
C SER A 127 -6.25 6.64 -5.95
N ASN A 128 -6.10 5.34 -6.23
CA ASN A 128 -6.84 4.68 -7.31
C ASN A 128 -7.24 3.23 -6.97
N PRO A 129 -8.36 3.03 -6.26
CA PRO A 129 -8.82 1.71 -5.82
C PRO A 129 -9.11 0.74 -6.98
N TYR A 130 -9.48 1.26 -8.15
CA TYR A 130 -9.87 0.43 -9.29
C TYR A 130 -8.69 -0.08 -10.10
N LYS A 131 -7.64 0.76 -10.24
CA LYS A 131 -6.46 0.41 -11.04
C LYS A 131 -5.33 -0.19 -10.20
N TYR A 132 -5.16 0.30 -8.97
CA TYR A 132 -4.04 -0.04 -8.08
C TYR A 132 -4.57 -0.42 -6.69
N PRO A 133 -5.27 -1.57 -6.56
CA PRO A 133 -5.92 -1.95 -5.31
C PRO A 133 -4.89 -2.34 -4.25
N ILE A 134 -4.66 -1.44 -3.28
CA ILE A 134 -3.89 -1.74 -2.08
C ILE A 134 -4.72 -2.60 -1.13
N ASN A 135 -4.13 -3.68 -0.63
CA ASN A 135 -4.70 -4.47 0.46
C ASN A 135 -4.63 -3.65 1.75
N VAL A 136 -5.78 -3.35 2.35
CA VAL A 136 -5.86 -2.59 3.62
C VAL A 136 -6.27 -3.47 4.81
N ASN A 137 -6.45 -4.77 4.57
CA ASN A 137 -7.00 -5.75 5.51
C ASN A 137 -5.91 -6.52 6.30
N THR A 138 -4.75 -5.90 6.50
CA THR A 138 -3.71 -6.47 7.38
C THR A 138 -4.19 -6.45 8.83
N VAL A 139 -4.07 -7.60 9.48
CA VAL A 139 -4.32 -7.77 10.91
C VAL A 139 -3.01 -7.60 11.66
N GLU A 140 -3.03 -6.76 12.68
CA GLU A 140 -1.95 -6.58 13.64
C GLU A 140 -2.43 -7.03 15.03
N ILE A 141 -1.54 -7.60 15.84
CA ILE A 141 -1.81 -7.88 17.26
C ILE A 141 -1.25 -6.73 18.09
N TYR A 142 -2.13 -5.97 18.73
CA TYR A 142 -1.77 -4.89 19.65
C TYR A 142 -2.41 -5.13 21.02
N ASN A 143 -1.60 -5.18 22.07
CA ASN A 143 -2.04 -5.53 23.45
C ASN A 143 -2.88 -6.81 23.51
N GLY A 144 -2.47 -7.85 22.78
CA GLY A 144 -3.16 -9.15 22.74
C GLY A 144 -4.48 -9.14 21.96
N LYS A 145 -4.86 -8.02 21.33
CA LYS A 145 -6.05 -7.90 20.50
C LYS A 145 -5.68 -7.74 19.03
N GLU A 146 -6.38 -8.46 18.17
CA GLU A 146 -6.29 -8.25 16.72
C GLU A 146 -7.00 -6.96 16.31
N GLU A 147 -6.35 -6.17 15.46
CA GLU A 147 -6.81 -4.86 15.01
C GLU A 147 -6.37 -4.60 13.56
N THR A 148 -7.32 -4.33 12.67
CA THR A 148 -7.03 -3.83 11.31
C THR A 148 -6.93 -2.30 11.28
N LEU A 149 -6.60 -1.72 10.12
CA LEU A 149 -6.71 -0.27 9.94
C LEU A 149 -8.15 0.22 10.19
N LEU A 150 -9.17 -0.53 9.78
CA LEU A 150 -10.56 -0.13 10.00
C LEU A 150 -10.92 -0.11 11.50
N ASP A 151 -10.55 -1.15 12.25
CA ASP A 151 -10.73 -1.18 13.71
C ASP A 151 -10.07 0.02 14.38
N TYR A 152 -8.86 0.37 13.91
CA TYR A 152 -8.09 1.50 14.41
C TYR A 152 -8.82 2.84 14.22
N LEU A 153 -9.36 3.09 13.02
CA LEU A 153 -10.12 4.32 12.74
C LEU A 153 -11.43 4.37 13.52
N ASP A 154 -12.10 3.23 13.71
CA ASP A 154 -13.35 3.14 14.47
C ASP A 154 -13.12 3.44 15.95
N ALA A 155 -12.01 2.97 16.51
CA ALA A 155 -11.57 3.35 17.86
C ALA A 155 -11.27 4.86 17.97
N ILE A 156 -10.67 5.47 16.93
CA ILE A 156 -10.43 6.92 16.92
C ILE A 156 -11.76 7.68 16.95
N ILE A 157 -12.70 7.31 16.08
CA ILE A 157 -13.98 8.02 15.89
C ILE A 157 -14.90 7.88 17.10
N SER A 158 -14.90 6.72 17.75
CA SER A 158 -15.81 6.42 18.87
C SER A 158 -15.40 7.08 20.19
N ASN A 159 -14.13 7.40 20.39
CA ASN A 159 -13.67 8.08 21.60
C ASN A 159 -13.72 9.62 21.43
N PRO A 160 -14.54 10.34 22.23
CA PRO A 160 -14.67 11.80 22.11
C PRO A 160 -13.39 12.58 22.44
N ASP A 161 -12.50 12.04 23.26
CA ASP A 161 -11.25 12.70 23.69
C ASP A 161 -10.24 12.82 22.54
N ASN A 162 -10.40 12.01 21.49
CA ASN A 162 -9.53 12.01 20.32
C ASN A 162 -9.67 13.27 19.45
N LYS A 163 -10.66 14.15 19.70
CA LYS A 163 -10.81 15.42 18.98
C LYS A 163 -9.62 16.36 19.16
N GLU A 164 -8.90 16.26 20.28
CA GLU A 164 -7.69 17.05 20.53
C GLU A 164 -6.48 16.54 19.73
N LYS A 165 -6.51 15.26 19.34
CA LYS A 165 -5.39 14.59 18.67
C LYS A 165 -5.58 14.46 17.16
N TYR A 166 -6.83 14.30 16.69
CA TYR A 166 -7.12 14.00 15.29
C TYR A 166 -8.18 14.91 14.70
N ASN A 167 -8.05 15.18 13.41
CA ASN A 167 -9.11 15.77 12.61
C ASN A 167 -10.20 14.73 12.32
N ILE A 168 -11.19 14.61 13.22
CA ILE A 168 -12.25 13.59 13.14
C ILE A 168 -13.01 13.60 11.79
N PRO A 169 -13.37 14.75 11.19
CA PRO A 169 -13.91 14.81 9.83
C PRO A 169 -13.04 14.11 8.76
N GLU A 170 -11.72 14.30 8.80
CA GLU A 170 -10.80 13.65 7.86
C GLU A 170 -10.68 12.16 8.13
N ILE A 171 -10.63 11.73 9.40
CA ILE A 171 -10.63 10.31 9.78
C ILE A 171 -11.91 9.61 9.29
N LYS A 172 -13.08 10.25 9.42
CA LYS A 172 -14.35 9.72 8.87
C LYS A 172 -14.31 9.61 7.34
N SER A 173 -13.64 10.54 6.68
CA SER A 173 -13.48 10.54 5.21
C SER A 173 -12.57 9.40 4.76
N LEU A 174 -11.43 9.21 5.43
CA LEU A 174 -10.54 8.06 5.21
C LEU A 174 -11.26 6.73 5.44
N ARG A 175 -12.00 6.60 6.54
CA ARG A 175 -12.81 5.40 6.81
C ARG A 175 -13.77 5.08 5.68
N ARG A 176 -14.49 6.10 5.16
CA ARG A 176 -15.42 5.91 4.03
C ARG A 176 -14.70 5.44 2.77
N LEU A 177 -13.55 6.03 2.45
CA LEU A 177 -12.71 5.59 1.33
C LEU A 177 -12.30 4.12 1.47
N LEU A 178 -11.87 3.70 2.66
CA LEU A 178 -11.47 2.33 2.92
C LEU A 178 -12.63 1.34 2.74
N LEU A 179 -13.81 1.66 3.25
CA LEU A 179 -15.00 0.80 3.11
C LEU A 179 -15.48 0.70 1.65
N MET A 180 -15.62 1.84 0.97
CA MET A 180 -16.23 1.88 -0.36
C MET A 180 -15.25 1.54 -1.49
N GLY A 181 -13.98 1.93 -1.34
CA GLY A 181 -12.96 1.76 -2.38
C GLY A 181 -12.11 0.50 -2.21
N TYR A 182 -11.88 0.05 -0.98
CA TYR A 182 -10.89 -1.00 -0.69
C TYR A 182 -11.48 -2.21 0.02
N ASN A 183 -12.81 -2.26 0.20
CA ASN A 183 -13.51 -3.34 0.91
C ASN A 183 -12.84 -3.65 2.27
N ALA A 184 -12.53 -2.58 3.02
CA ALA A 184 -11.88 -2.70 4.30
C ALA A 184 -12.78 -3.44 5.29
N LYS A 185 -12.17 -4.30 6.10
CA LYS A 185 -12.84 -5.16 7.09
C LYS A 185 -12.20 -5.00 8.45
N THR A 186 -13.00 -5.19 9.48
CA THR A 186 -12.52 -5.38 10.86
C THR A 186 -11.84 -6.73 11.00
N ALA A 187 -11.00 -6.90 12.02
CA ALA A 187 -10.38 -8.19 12.33
C ALA A 187 -11.44 -9.29 12.52
N SER A 188 -12.58 -8.94 13.15
CA SER A 188 -13.69 -9.86 13.38
C SER A 188 -14.38 -10.35 12.10
N GLU A 189 -14.40 -9.53 11.03
CA GLU A 189 -14.98 -9.88 9.74
C GLU A 189 -14.04 -10.72 8.88
N LEU A 190 -12.73 -10.70 9.17
CA LEU A 190 -11.71 -11.48 8.46
C LEU A 190 -11.58 -12.91 8.98
N LYS A 191 -12.13 -13.23 10.16
CA LYS A 191 -12.15 -14.57 10.75
C LYS A 191 -13.30 -15.46 10.27
N LYS A 192 -14.23 -14.89 9.52
CA LYS A 192 -15.45 -15.55 9.02
C LYS A 192 -15.25 -15.99 7.58
#